data_AF-A0A851UTM8-F1
#
_entry.id   AF-A0A851UTM8-F1
#
_cell.length_a   1.000
_cell.length_b   1.000
_cell.length_c   1.000
_cell.angle_alpha   90.00
_cell.angle_beta   90.00
_cell.angle_gamma   90.00
#
_symmetry.space_group_name_H-M   'P 1'
#
loop_
_entity.id
_entity.type
_entity.pdbx_description
1 polymer ?
#
loop_
_entity_poly.entity_id
_entity_poly.type
_entity_poly.pdbx_seq_one_letter_code
_entity_poly.pdbx_strand_id
1 'polypeptide(L)'
;LQCRPFTCPFGHTCGLRDGTRSCIARPGHCALSPATRFVTFDGLTGATPASGIYVVASMCDPQDPAWFRLLGDIRDTGEQMAVVALHLFTPQSFITVQRDRKVWLNGIPSALPLQLPGALTITETHASLRISQTQGFLLELGAAGLTVEVPREARATLCGLCGDYDGATSNDLRGPDGMGTRDARALAEAWRAPDFTQ
;
A
#
# COMPACT_ATOMS: atom_id res chain seq x y z
N LEU A 1 12.86 -40.15 -8.32
CA LEU A 1 11.98 -39.00 -8.02
C LEU A 1 11.31 -38.54 -9.32
N GLN A 2 9.98 -38.55 -9.40
CA GLN A 2 9.24 -38.00 -10.55
C GLN A 2 8.60 -36.69 -10.12
N CYS A 3 8.98 -35.57 -10.74
CA CYS A 3 8.28 -34.30 -10.58
C CYS A 3 6.96 -34.36 -11.33
N ARG A 4 5.88 -33.90 -10.68
CA ARG A 4 4.57 -33.72 -11.31
C ARG A 4 4.24 -32.23 -11.35
N PRO A 5 3.52 -31.76 -12.39
CA PRO A 5 3.00 -30.41 -12.40
C PRO A 5 2.14 -30.17 -11.16
N PHE A 6 2.41 -29.09 -10.44
CA PHE A 6 1.66 -28.69 -9.25
C PHE A 6 1.14 -27.28 -9.45
N THR A 7 -0.17 -27.11 -9.24
CA THR A 7 -0.83 -25.81 -9.30
C THR A 7 -1.44 -25.54 -7.95
N CYS A 8 -1.28 -24.31 -7.47
CA CYS A 8 -1.90 -23.94 -6.20
C CYS A 8 -3.42 -23.93 -6.29
N PRO A 9 -4.11 -24.24 -5.18
CA PRO A 9 -5.56 -24.13 -5.12
C PRO A 9 -5.99 -22.67 -5.38
N PHE A 10 -7.26 -22.49 -5.72
CA PHE A 10 -7.83 -21.16 -5.94
C PHE A 10 -7.54 -20.22 -4.76
N GLY A 11 -7.24 -18.95 -5.05
CA GLY A 11 -6.86 -17.95 -4.04
C GLY A 11 -5.46 -18.11 -3.45
N HIS A 12 -4.64 -19.03 -3.97
CA HIS A 12 -3.24 -19.20 -3.56
C HIS A 12 -2.28 -18.97 -4.73
N THR A 13 -1.04 -18.63 -4.42
CA THR A 13 0.06 -18.51 -5.36
C THR A 13 1.26 -19.32 -4.85
N CYS A 14 2.15 -19.70 -5.76
CA CYS A 14 3.40 -20.35 -5.39
C CYS A 14 4.34 -19.30 -4.81
N GLY A 15 4.70 -19.45 -3.53
CA GLY A 15 5.62 -18.57 -2.83
C GLY A 15 6.63 -19.36 -2.00
N LEU A 16 7.62 -18.66 -1.46
CA LEU A 16 8.58 -19.25 -0.52
C LEU A 16 8.06 -19.08 0.90
N ARG A 17 8.07 -20.18 1.67
CA ARG A 17 7.88 -20.18 3.12
C ARG A 17 9.04 -20.96 3.72
N ASP A 18 9.86 -20.29 4.53
CA ASP A 18 11.08 -20.86 5.14
C ASP A 18 12.01 -21.56 4.13
N GLY A 19 12.23 -20.92 2.98
CA GLY A 19 13.09 -21.44 1.91
C GLY A 19 12.47 -22.56 1.07
N THR A 20 11.25 -23.02 1.39
CA THR A 20 10.54 -24.06 0.65
C THR A 20 9.40 -23.48 -0.18
N ARG A 21 9.26 -23.91 -1.44
CA ARG A 21 8.12 -23.53 -2.29
C ARG A 21 6.84 -24.16 -1.76
N SER A 22 5.85 -23.34 -1.45
CA SER A 22 4.54 -23.75 -0.95
C SER A 22 3.44 -22.89 -1.55
N CYS A 23 2.19 -23.36 -1.46
CA CYS A 23 1.06 -22.51 -1.77
C CYS A 23 0.79 -21.58 -0.61
N ILE A 24 1.04 -20.30 -0.85
CA ILE A 24 0.69 -19.23 0.07
C ILE A 24 -0.60 -18.58 -0.41
N ALA A 25 -1.37 -18.07 0.54
CA ALA A 25 -2.49 -17.21 0.22
C ALA A 25 -2.04 -16.08 -0.72
N ARG A 26 -2.85 -15.78 -1.73
CA ARG A 26 -2.58 -14.63 -2.60
C ARG A 26 -2.61 -13.36 -1.73
N PRO A 27 -1.55 -12.54 -1.71
CA PRO A 27 -1.58 -11.27 -1.01
C PRO A 27 -2.55 -10.31 -1.69
N GLY A 28 -3.09 -9.36 -0.93
CA GLY A 28 -3.81 -8.24 -1.49
C GLY A 28 -2.80 -7.33 -2.19
N HIS A 29 -3.09 -6.88 -3.41
CA HIS A 29 -2.20 -6.02 -4.17
C HIS A 29 -2.93 -4.76 -4.64
N CYS A 30 -2.49 -3.60 -4.19
CA CYS A 30 -2.97 -2.28 -4.61
C CYS A 30 -1.84 -1.51 -5.30
N ALA A 31 -2.16 -0.71 -6.31
CA ALA A 31 -1.17 0.07 -7.05
C ALA A 31 -1.67 1.45 -7.48
N LEU A 32 -0.78 2.44 -7.39
CA LEU A 32 -0.97 3.78 -7.93
C LEU A 32 0.15 4.06 -8.93
N SER A 33 -0.15 3.86 -10.22
CA SER A 33 0.77 4.16 -11.32
C SER A 33 0.65 5.63 -11.75
N PRO A 34 1.74 6.24 -12.25
CA PRO A 34 1.70 7.60 -12.74
C PRO A 34 0.66 7.82 -13.87
N ALA A 35 0.10 9.03 -13.90
CA ALA A 35 -0.86 9.56 -14.88
C ALA A 35 -2.22 8.86 -15.05
N THR A 36 -2.32 7.54 -14.86
CA THR A 36 -3.38 6.78 -15.54
C THR A 36 -4.14 5.79 -14.70
N ARG A 37 -3.50 5.14 -13.71
CA ARG A 37 -4.08 3.92 -13.16
C ARG A 37 -3.91 3.81 -11.65
N PHE A 38 -5.05 3.77 -10.99
CA PHE A 38 -5.23 3.27 -9.64
C PHE A 38 -5.84 1.86 -9.71
N VAL A 39 -5.38 0.95 -8.85
CA VAL A 39 -5.89 -0.43 -8.71
C VAL A 39 -6.09 -0.73 -7.22
N THR A 40 -7.30 -1.11 -6.82
CA THR A 40 -7.63 -1.55 -5.46
C THR A 40 -7.13 -2.97 -5.18
N PHE A 41 -7.20 -3.41 -3.92
CA PHE A 41 -6.84 -4.77 -3.54
C PHE A 41 -7.68 -5.86 -4.24
N ASP A 42 -8.94 -5.56 -4.54
CA ASP A 42 -9.85 -6.49 -5.24
C ASP A 42 -9.82 -6.32 -6.77
N GLY A 43 -9.06 -5.35 -7.28
CA GLY A 43 -8.77 -5.17 -8.69
C GLY A 43 -9.69 -4.18 -9.42
N LEU A 44 -10.50 -3.41 -8.69
CA LEU A 44 -11.19 -2.26 -9.28
C LEU A 44 -10.13 -1.27 -9.80
N THR A 45 -10.37 -0.73 -11.00
CA THR A 45 -9.47 0.23 -11.62
C THR A 45 -10.13 1.60 -11.75
N GLY A 46 -9.36 2.66 -11.49
CA GLY A 46 -9.83 4.04 -11.59
C GLY A 46 -8.70 4.98 -12.05
N ALA A 47 -9.07 6.22 -12.33
CA ALA A 47 -8.09 7.27 -12.65
C ALA A 47 -7.33 7.70 -11.38
N THR A 48 -6.08 8.12 -11.55
CA THR A 48 -5.27 8.66 -10.45
C THR A 48 -5.92 9.92 -9.86
N PRO A 49 -5.94 10.10 -8.52
CA PRO A 49 -6.47 11.31 -7.87
C PRO A 49 -5.75 12.59 -8.33
N ALA A 50 -6.40 13.73 -8.11
CA ALA A 50 -5.78 15.05 -8.30
C ALA A 50 -4.66 15.29 -7.26
N SER A 51 -3.93 16.41 -7.39
CA SER A 51 -2.88 16.76 -6.42
C SER A 51 -3.41 16.84 -4.99
N GLY A 52 -2.75 16.13 -4.07
CA GLY A 52 -3.15 16.06 -2.68
C GLY A 52 -2.50 14.91 -1.93
N ILE A 53 -2.77 14.87 -0.63
CA ILE A 53 -2.34 13.79 0.25
C ILE A 53 -3.57 12.97 0.61
N TYR A 54 -3.50 11.66 0.38
CA TYR A 54 -4.64 10.76 0.50
C TYR A 54 -4.32 9.57 1.39
N VAL A 55 -5.31 9.07 2.11
CA VAL A 55 -5.24 7.78 2.80
C VAL A 55 -5.28 6.67 1.74
N VAL A 56 -4.12 6.07 1.47
CA VAL A 56 -3.99 5.00 0.47
C VAL A 56 -4.55 3.70 1.04
N ALA A 57 -4.08 3.31 2.22
CA ALA A 57 -4.55 2.14 2.95
C ALA A 57 -4.33 2.35 4.45
N SER A 58 -5.23 1.82 5.28
CA SER A 58 -5.13 1.88 6.73
C SER A 58 -5.92 0.72 7.33
N MET A 59 -5.52 0.25 8.50
CA MET A 59 -6.41 -0.60 9.31
C MET A 59 -7.59 0.24 9.81
N CYS A 60 -8.81 -0.21 9.56
CA CYS A 60 -10.01 0.56 9.90
C CYS A 60 -10.17 0.77 11.41
N ASP A 61 -9.77 -0.20 12.23
CA ASP A 61 -9.80 -0.10 13.68
C ASP A 61 -8.49 0.52 14.20
N PRO A 62 -8.49 1.78 14.68
CA PRO A 62 -7.31 2.43 15.24
C PRO A 62 -6.81 1.80 16.54
N GLN A 63 -7.57 0.88 17.16
CA GLN A 63 -7.15 0.15 18.35
C GLN A 63 -6.45 -1.19 18.02
N ASP A 64 -6.36 -1.57 16.74
CA ASP A 64 -5.65 -2.78 16.35
C ASP A 64 -4.15 -2.69 16.75
N PRO A 65 -3.58 -3.69 17.45
CA PRO A 65 -2.16 -3.68 17.80
C PRO A 65 -1.20 -3.62 16.61
N ALA A 66 -1.64 -4.09 15.44
CA ALA A 66 -0.94 -4.04 14.16
C ALA A 66 -1.44 -2.87 13.27
N TRP A 67 -2.12 -1.87 13.86
CA TRP A 67 -2.64 -0.73 13.14
C TRP A 67 -1.58 -0.03 12.30
N PHE A 68 -1.98 0.46 11.13
CA PHE A 68 -1.18 1.38 10.36
C PHE A 68 -2.08 2.36 9.59
N ARG A 69 -1.50 3.48 9.18
CA ARG A 69 -2.09 4.41 8.23
C ARG A 69 -1.04 4.85 7.22
N LEU A 70 -1.28 4.53 5.96
CA LEU A 70 -0.42 4.89 4.83
C LEU A 70 -1.04 6.06 4.07
N LEU A 71 -0.31 7.18 4.02
CA LEU A 71 -0.65 8.31 3.18
C LEU A 71 0.25 8.33 1.94
N GLY A 72 -0.32 8.72 0.80
CA GLY A 72 0.42 9.03 -0.43
C GLY A 72 0.29 10.50 -0.79
N ASP A 73 1.42 11.19 -0.95
CA ASP A 73 1.48 12.54 -1.52
C ASP A 73 1.54 12.44 -3.04
N ILE A 74 0.45 12.83 -3.69
CA ILE A 74 0.28 12.83 -5.14
C ILE A 74 0.45 14.27 -5.63
N ARG A 75 1.38 14.50 -6.56
CA ARG A 75 1.65 15.82 -7.15
C ARG A 75 1.69 15.72 -8.67
N ASP A 76 1.32 16.82 -9.30
CA ASP A 76 1.70 17.08 -10.70
C ASP A 76 3.20 17.42 -10.75
N THR A 77 3.98 16.60 -11.45
CA THR A 77 5.42 16.82 -11.62
C THR A 77 5.76 17.69 -12.83
N GLY A 78 4.75 18.24 -13.52
CA GLY A 78 4.88 18.93 -14.81
C GLY A 78 4.88 17.98 -16.01
N GLU A 79 5.14 16.70 -15.80
CA GLU A 79 5.04 15.63 -16.80
C GLU A 79 3.77 14.80 -16.60
N GLN A 80 3.48 14.46 -15.35
CA GLN A 80 2.37 13.59 -14.97
C GLN A 80 2.05 13.71 -13.48
N MET A 81 0.85 13.27 -13.11
CA MET A 81 0.51 12.97 -11.73
C MET A 81 1.34 11.78 -11.24
N ALA A 82 2.02 11.92 -10.11
CA ALA A 82 2.81 10.84 -9.51
C ALA A 82 2.77 10.89 -7.98
N VAL A 83 2.93 9.71 -7.36
CA VAL A 83 3.21 9.61 -5.92
C VAL A 83 4.66 10.05 -5.69
N VAL A 84 4.85 11.16 -4.98
CA VAL A 84 6.18 11.73 -4.71
C VAL A 84 6.70 11.40 -3.31
N ALA A 85 5.81 11.10 -2.38
CA ALA A 85 6.15 10.70 -1.03
C ALA A 85 5.10 9.75 -0.44
N LEU A 86 5.54 8.92 0.52
CA LEU A 86 4.65 8.16 1.40
C LEU A 86 4.90 8.58 2.84
N HIS A 87 3.83 8.57 3.62
CA HIS A 87 3.88 8.75 5.06
C HIS A 87 3.21 7.55 5.73
N LEU A 88 4.00 6.74 6.42
CA LEU A 88 3.55 5.55 7.12
C LEU A 88 3.52 5.81 8.62
N PHE A 89 2.32 5.76 9.20
CA PHE A 89 2.09 5.78 10.63
C PHE A 89 1.90 4.36 11.14
N THR A 90 2.56 4.06 12.24
CA THR A 90 2.44 2.82 13.02
C THR A 90 2.37 3.20 14.51
N PRO A 91 2.00 2.29 15.44
CA PRO A 91 1.97 2.59 16.87
C PRO A 91 3.33 3.01 17.44
N GLN A 92 4.44 2.65 16.78
CA GLN A 92 5.80 2.81 17.28
C GLN A 92 6.62 3.84 16.49
N SER A 93 6.20 4.19 15.28
CA SER A 93 7.01 5.00 14.37
C SER A 93 6.17 5.77 13.35
N PHE A 94 6.70 6.93 12.96
CA PHE A 94 6.28 7.72 11.82
C PHE A 94 7.41 7.75 10.79
N ILE A 95 7.14 7.24 9.59
CA ILE A 95 8.13 7.07 8.53
C ILE A 95 7.69 7.90 7.33
N THR A 96 8.58 8.75 6.82
CA THR A 96 8.39 9.41 5.53
C THR A 96 9.44 8.92 4.55
N VAL A 97 9.01 8.50 3.37
CA VAL A 97 9.89 8.15 2.25
C VAL A 97 9.53 8.98 1.03
N GLN A 98 10.52 9.51 0.35
CA GLN A 98 10.35 10.28 -0.89
C GLN A 98 10.87 9.50 -2.09
N ARG A 99 10.28 9.77 -3.26
CA ARG A 99 10.66 9.13 -4.53
C ARG A 99 12.14 9.39 -4.90
N ASP A 100 12.73 10.46 -4.38
CA ASP A 100 14.16 10.81 -4.52
C ASP A 100 15.08 10.12 -3.49
N ARG A 101 14.58 9.07 -2.84
CA ARG A 101 15.32 8.18 -1.93
C ARG A 101 15.63 8.77 -0.55
N LYS A 102 15.05 9.92 -0.20
CA LYS A 102 15.18 10.48 1.14
C LYS A 102 14.21 9.81 2.11
N VAL A 103 14.69 9.57 3.33
CA VAL A 103 13.94 8.89 4.39
C VAL A 103 14.03 9.69 5.69
N TRP A 104 12.90 9.83 6.38
CA TRP A 104 12.81 10.40 7.72
C TRP A 104 12.12 9.42 8.65
N LEU A 105 12.70 9.24 9.83
CA LEU A 105 12.11 8.52 10.94
C LEU A 105 11.78 9.52 12.05
N ASN A 106 10.50 9.65 12.39
CA ASN A 106 10.00 10.59 13.40
C ASN A 106 10.51 12.03 13.16
N GLY A 107 10.54 12.46 11.89
CA GLY A 107 11.02 13.79 11.47
C GLY A 107 12.55 13.92 11.35
N ILE A 108 13.33 12.89 11.70
CA ILE A 108 14.79 12.92 11.63
C ILE A 108 15.27 12.26 10.34
N PRO A 109 16.05 12.95 9.49
CA PRO A 109 16.68 12.35 8.31
C PRO A 109 17.48 11.11 8.70
N SER A 110 17.27 10.00 7.99
CA SER A 110 17.85 8.71 8.35
C SER A 110 18.49 8.03 7.14
N ALA A 111 19.63 7.38 7.36
CA ALA A 111 20.35 6.65 6.31
C ALA A 111 19.81 5.22 6.17
N LEU A 112 19.82 4.71 4.94
CA LEU A 112 19.43 3.34 4.62
C LEU A 112 20.64 2.39 4.69
N PRO A 113 20.44 1.10 4.98
CA PRO A 113 19.16 0.46 5.34
C PRO A 113 18.75 0.76 6.78
N LEU A 114 17.44 0.78 7.06
CA LEU A 114 16.90 0.88 8.41
C LEU A 114 16.23 -0.44 8.83
N GLN A 115 16.42 -0.80 10.09
CA GLN A 115 15.67 -1.84 10.78
C GLN A 115 14.97 -1.21 11.98
N LEU A 116 13.65 -1.39 12.05
CA LEU A 116 12.80 -0.81 13.08
C LEU A 116 12.10 -1.91 13.88
N PRO A 117 11.59 -1.60 15.09
CA PRO A 117 10.71 -2.49 15.84
C PRO A 117 9.56 -3.04 14.98
N GLY A 118 9.07 -4.23 15.34
CA GLY A 118 8.04 -4.93 14.55
C GLY A 118 8.57 -5.63 13.30
N ALA A 119 9.89 -5.78 13.16
CA ALA A 119 10.57 -6.36 12.00
C ALA A 119 10.29 -5.59 10.69
N LEU A 120 10.08 -4.28 10.79
CA LEU A 120 9.94 -3.40 9.66
C LEU A 120 11.34 -2.99 9.17
N THR A 121 11.57 -3.16 7.88
CA THR A 121 12.84 -2.86 7.21
C THR A 121 12.59 -1.84 6.11
N ILE A 122 13.51 -0.88 5.97
CA ILE A 122 13.51 0.08 4.87
C ILE A 122 14.81 -0.08 4.12
N THR A 123 14.72 -0.38 2.83
CA THR A 123 15.88 -0.62 1.98
C THR A 123 15.74 0.11 0.66
N GLU A 124 16.89 0.40 0.06
CA GLU A 124 16.97 0.91 -1.30
C GLU A 124 17.21 -0.26 -2.26
N THR A 125 16.46 -0.30 -3.34
CA THR A 125 16.74 -1.16 -4.50
C THR A 125 17.27 -0.30 -5.64
N HIS A 126 17.72 -0.92 -6.74
CA HIS A 126 18.17 -0.16 -7.91
C HIS A 126 17.12 0.82 -8.46
N ALA A 127 15.82 0.52 -8.29
CA ALA A 127 14.72 1.24 -8.93
C ALA A 127 13.71 1.89 -7.95
N SER A 128 13.72 1.50 -6.69
CA SER A 128 12.69 1.90 -5.71
C SER A 128 13.21 1.96 -4.28
N LEU A 129 12.49 2.67 -3.41
CA LEU A 129 12.52 2.43 -1.98
C LEU A 129 11.53 1.33 -1.62
N ARG A 130 11.94 0.44 -0.72
CA ARG A 130 11.15 -0.69 -0.25
C ARG A 130 10.98 -0.61 1.27
N ILE A 131 9.74 -0.63 1.74
CA ILE A 131 9.40 -0.84 3.15
C ILE A 131 8.79 -2.23 3.26
N SER A 132 9.33 -3.11 4.11
CA SER A 132 8.80 -4.47 4.23
C SER A 132 8.80 -4.97 5.66
N GLN A 133 7.83 -5.81 5.99
CA GLN A 133 7.69 -6.49 7.27
C GLN A 133 7.62 -8.00 7.06
N THR A 134 8.12 -8.79 8.03
CA THR A 134 8.14 -10.26 7.96
C THR A 134 6.77 -10.91 7.79
N GLN A 135 5.69 -10.21 8.14
CA GLN A 135 4.32 -10.70 8.04
C GLN A 135 3.69 -10.51 6.64
N GLY A 136 4.46 -10.06 5.64
CA GLY A 136 3.97 -9.94 4.25
C GLY A 136 3.41 -8.57 3.88
N PHE A 137 3.59 -7.56 4.74
CA PHE A 137 3.37 -6.17 4.38
C PHE A 137 4.56 -5.64 3.57
N LEU A 138 4.30 -5.10 2.38
CA LEU A 138 5.32 -4.58 1.48
C LEU A 138 4.82 -3.31 0.79
N LEU A 139 5.64 -2.26 0.84
CA LEU A 139 5.48 -1.03 0.07
C LEU A 139 6.68 -0.85 -0.83
N GLU A 140 6.46 -0.57 -2.12
CA GLU A 140 7.52 -0.13 -3.02
C GLU A 140 7.14 1.20 -3.68
N LEU A 141 8.03 2.19 -3.58
CA LEU A 141 7.89 3.50 -4.20
C LEU A 141 9.05 3.72 -5.17
N GLY A 142 8.73 3.94 -6.45
CA GLY A 142 9.73 4.24 -7.47
C GLY A 142 9.15 4.99 -8.67
N ALA A 143 9.87 4.95 -9.79
CA ALA A 143 9.42 5.60 -11.02
C ALA A 143 8.10 5.00 -11.57
N ALA A 144 7.86 3.71 -11.32
CA ALA A 144 6.62 3.02 -11.70
C ALA A 144 5.40 3.37 -10.82
N GLY A 145 5.59 4.19 -9.78
CA GLY A 145 4.55 4.55 -8.82
C GLY A 145 4.69 3.84 -7.48
N LEU A 146 3.55 3.64 -6.82
CA LEU A 146 3.42 2.95 -5.55
C LEU A 146 2.79 1.57 -5.75
N THR A 147 3.36 0.53 -5.14
CA THR A 147 2.71 -0.76 -4.93
C THR A 147 2.59 -1.04 -3.43
N VAL A 148 1.43 -1.59 -3.05
CA VAL A 148 1.11 -1.97 -1.67
C VAL A 148 0.69 -3.43 -1.70
N GLU A 149 1.44 -4.29 -1.02
CA GLU A 149 1.03 -5.67 -0.75
C GLU A 149 0.73 -5.84 0.73
N VAL A 150 -0.39 -6.51 1.00
CA VAL A 150 -0.86 -6.84 2.35
C VAL A 150 -1.10 -8.34 2.46
N PRO A 151 -0.87 -8.92 3.66
CA PRO A 151 -1.14 -10.33 3.88
C PRO A 151 -2.65 -10.61 3.83
N ARG A 152 -3.04 -11.86 3.58
CA ARG A 152 -4.47 -12.25 3.48
C ARG A 152 -5.24 -12.03 4.78
N GLU A 153 -4.54 -12.00 5.90
CA GLU A 153 -5.05 -11.72 7.23
C GLU A 153 -5.63 -10.31 7.34
N ALA A 154 -5.24 -9.38 6.47
CA ALA A 154 -5.80 -8.03 6.39
C ALA A 154 -7.12 -7.94 5.58
N ARG A 155 -7.65 -9.07 5.10
CA ARG A 155 -8.90 -9.13 4.33
C ARG A 155 -10.06 -8.56 5.15
N ALA A 156 -10.81 -7.62 4.58
CA ALA A 156 -11.97 -6.98 5.22
C ALA A 156 -11.66 -6.23 6.54
N THR A 157 -10.39 -5.87 6.77
CA THR A 157 -9.97 -5.03 7.91
C THR A 157 -9.38 -3.69 7.48
N LEU A 158 -9.26 -3.47 6.17
CA LEU A 158 -8.62 -2.30 5.59
C LEU A 158 -9.64 -1.26 5.12
N CYS A 159 -9.18 -0.02 5.11
CA CYS A 159 -9.91 1.17 4.69
C CYS A 159 -8.96 2.07 3.88
N GLY A 160 -9.50 2.89 2.98
CA GLY A 160 -8.73 3.85 2.19
C GLY A 160 -9.00 3.71 0.70
N LEU A 161 -8.22 4.44 -0.10
CA LEU A 161 -8.31 4.38 -1.56
C LEU A 161 -8.24 2.94 -2.09
N CYS A 162 -7.35 2.11 -1.53
CA CYS A 162 -7.13 0.72 -1.94
C CYS A 162 -8.31 -0.24 -1.70
N GLY A 163 -9.43 0.22 -1.15
CA GLY A 163 -10.60 -0.61 -0.85
C GLY A 163 -10.45 -1.39 0.46
N ASP A 164 -11.44 -2.24 0.74
CA ASP A 164 -11.52 -3.03 1.98
C ASP A 164 -10.92 -4.44 1.87
N TYR A 165 -10.50 -4.82 0.66
CA TYR A 165 -9.91 -6.12 0.36
C TYR A 165 -10.84 -7.27 0.76
N ASP A 166 -12.15 -7.17 0.54
CA ASP A 166 -13.11 -8.22 0.89
C ASP A 166 -13.34 -9.24 -0.25
N GLY A 167 -12.81 -9.00 -1.44
CA GLY A 167 -12.94 -9.80 -2.65
C GLY A 167 -14.03 -9.32 -3.62
N ALA A 168 -14.66 -8.17 -3.37
CA ALA A 168 -15.80 -7.69 -4.15
C ALA A 168 -15.61 -6.27 -4.68
N THR A 169 -14.99 -6.13 -5.86
CA THR A 169 -14.81 -4.83 -6.57
C THR A 169 -16.01 -3.89 -6.63
N SER A 170 -17.25 -4.39 -6.54
CA SER A 170 -18.48 -3.60 -6.49
C SER A 170 -18.58 -2.66 -5.28
N ASN A 171 -17.83 -2.91 -4.21
CA ASN A 171 -17.91 -2.16 -2.96
C ASN A 171 -16.63 -1.38 -2.62
N ASP A 172 -15.61 -1.45 -3.47
CA ASP A 172 -14.32 -0.79 -3.27
C ASP A 172 -14.42 0.74 -3.26
N LEU A 173 -15.46 1.31 -3.91
CA LEU A 173 -15.70 2.75 -3.93
C LEU A 173 -16.49 3.22 -2.71
N ARG A 174 -16.06 2.88 -1.49
CA ARG A 174 -16.66 3.38 -0.24
C ARG A 174 -15.80 4.46 0.41
N GLY A 175 -16.42 5.59 0.73
CA GLY A 175 -15.79 6.66 1.48
C GLY A 175 -15.60 6.33 2.97
N PRO A 176 -14.94 7.22 3.74
CA PRO A 176 -14.75 7.06 5.19
C PRO A 176 -16.06 7.01 5.99
N ASP A 177 -17.14 7.55 5.45
CA ASP A 177 -18.50 7.52 6.01
C ASP A 177 -19.24 6.19 5.74
N GLY A 178 -18.59 5.25 5.05
CA GLY A 178 -19.15 3.97 4.62
C GLY A 178 -20.08 4.07 3.40
N MET A 179 -20.31 5.27 2.87
CA MET A 179 -21.17 5.47 1.70
C MET A 179 -20.42 5.12 0.41
N GLY A 180 -21.08 4.34 -0.44
CA GLY A 180 -20.57 3.97 -1.76
C GLY A 180 -20.78 5.07 -2.79
N THR A 181 -19.85 5.22 -3.72
CA THR A 181 -19.98 6.08 -4.92
C THR A 181 -19.75 5.28 -6.20
N ARG A 182 -20.18 5.83 -7.34
CA ARG A 182 -19.83 5.32 -8.68
C ARG A 182 -18.70 6.11 -9.33
N ASP A 183 -18.28 7.20 -8.71
CA ASP A 183 -17.24 8.10 -9.20
C ASP A 183 -15.96 7.90 -8.39
N ALA A 184 -14.94 7.29 -9.03
CA ALA A 184 -13.64 7.04 -8.43
C ALA A 184 -12.90 8.33 -8.02
N ARG A 185 -13.17 9.46 -8.71
CA ARG A 185 -12.58 10.75 -8.34
C ARG A 185 -13.25 11.30 -7.08
N ALA A 186 -14.57 11.21 -6.98
CA ALA A 186 -15.30 11.59 -5.77
C ALA A 186 -14.85 10.74 -4.56
N LEU A 187 -14.63 9.43 -4.76
CA LEU A 187 -14.04 8.57 -3.74
C LEU A 187 -12.68 9.12 -3.30
N ALA A 188 -11.81 9.43 -4.25
CA ALA A 188 -10.48 9.89 -3.92
C ALA A 188 -10.47 11.16 -3.09
N GLU A 189 -11.32 12.13 -3.45
CA GLU A 189 -11.48 13.34 -2.65
C GLU A 189 -12.02 13.04 -1.23
N ALA A 190 -12.90 12.05 -1.07
CA ALA A 190 -13.38 11.63 0.26
C ALA A 190 -12.27 11.04 1.15
N TRP A 191 -11.24 10.45 0.56
CA TRP A 191 -10.07 9.90 1.27
C TRP A 191 -8.88 10.87 1.37
N ARG A 192 -9.08 12.15 1.06
CA ARG A 192 -8.06 13.18 1.30
C ARG A 192 -7.76 13.25 2.80
N ALA A 193 -6.50 13.50 3.16
CA ALA A 193 -6.03 13.57 4.55
C ALA A 193 -5.79 15.04 4.96
N PRO A 194 -6.84 15.83 5.26
CA PRO A 194 -6.70 17.25 5.62
C PRO A 194 -6.00 17.46 6.97
N ASP A 195 -6.00 16.43 7.82
CA ASP A 195 -5.33 16.40 9.12
C ASP A 195 -3.81 16.26 9.01
N PHE A 196 -3.29 15.97 7.81
CA PHE A 196 -1.85 15.91 7.54
C PHE A 196 -1.41 17.11 6.70
N THR A 197 -0.83 18.10 7.37
CA THR A 197 -0.17 19.25 6.74
C THR A 197 1.33 19.12 6.88
N GLN A 198 2.05 19.10 5.76
CA GLN A 198 3.52 19.19 5.72
C GLN A 198 4.01 20.60 6.03
#